data_AF-A0A090RFD3-F1
#
_entry.id   AF-A0A090RFD3-F1
#
_cell.length_a   1.000
_cell.length_b   1.000
_cell.length_c   1.000
_cell.angle_alpha   90.00
_cell.angle_beta   90.00
_cell.angle_gamma   90.00
#
_symmetry.space_group_name_H-M   'P 1'
#
loop_
_entity.id
_entity.type
_entity.pdbx_description
1 polymer ?
#
loop_
_entity_poly.entity_id
_entity_poly.type
_entity_poly.pdbx_seq_one_letter_code
_entity_poly.pdbx_strand_id
1 'polypeptide(L)'
;MKEQYIQLSHGGGGEEMGRLIKDIIFTAFDNPLLQREEDAAVLNLSGETAFTTDSFTVSPLIFKGGDIGKLAVAGTVNDLAMMGAKPHSLSCSFIIEEGFSMENLKTLVQSMARELQVCGARVVCGDTKVVPRGCADGIYINTAGLGQVVKTGISAHNLQR
;
A
#
# COMPACT_ATOMS: atom_id res chain seq x y z
N MET A 1 -19.82 17.54 -10.78
CA MET A 1 -20.20 17.11 -9.41
C MET A 1 -19.07 16.25 -8.88
N LYS A 2 -18.64 16.38 -7.61
CA LYS A 2 -17.65 15.43 -7.06
C LYS A 2 -18.34 14.07 -6.92
N GLU A 3 -17.78 13.02 -7.50
CA GLU A 3 -18.28 11.66 -7.33
C GLU A 3 -18.19 11.24 -5.87
N GLN A 4 -19.30 10.73 -5.33
CA GLN A 4 -19.38 10.27 -3.94
C GLN A 4 -18.88 8.83 -3.79
N TYR A 5 -18.90 8.05 -4.88
CA TYR A 5 -18.63 6.61 -4.88
C TYR A 5 -17.71 6.22 -6.04
N ILE A 6 -16.96 5.14 -5.83
CA ILE A 6 -16.12 4.52 -6.85
C ILE A 6 -17.00 3.84 -7.90
N GLN A 7 -16.81 4.22 -9.15
CA GLN A 7 -17.40 3.60 -10.35
C GLN A 7 -16.40 2.70 -11.07
N LEU A 8 -16.88 1.73 -11.86
CA LEU A 8 -16.04 0.84 -12.67
C LEU A 8 -15.03 1.57 -13.56
N SER A 9 -15.41 2.74 -14.09
CA SER A 9 -14.56 3.56 -14.94
C SER A 9 -13.29 4.07 -14.25
N HIS A 10 -13.29 4.17 -12.92
CA HIS A 10 -12.10 4.46 -12.12
C HIS A 10 -11.08 3.32 -12.08
N GLY A 11 -11.41 2.14 -12.58
CA GLY A 11 -10.49 1.00 -12.75
C GLY A 11 -10.15 0.72 -14.22
N GLY A 12 -10.63 1.52 -15.16
CA GLY A 12 -10.57 1.24 -16.59
C GLY A 12 -9.32 1.75 -17.33
N GLY A 13 -8.37 2.39 -16.64
CA GLY A 13 -7.14 2.92 -17.25
C GLY A 13 -7.29 4.25 -18.02
N GLY A 14 -8.49 4.84 -18.01
CA GLY A 14 -8.79 6.11 -18.68
C GLY A 14 -8.59 7.35 -17.80
N GLU A 15 -9.11 8.48 -18.28
CA GLU A 15 -8.98 9.79 -17.62
C GLU A 15 -9.54 9.81 -16.19
N GLU A 16 -10.66 9.12 -15.94
CA GLU A 16 -11.30 9.07 -14.62
C GLU A 16 -10.43 8.33 -13.59
N MET A 17 -9.82 7.21 -13.97
CA MET A 17 -8.82 6.51 -13.14
C MET A 17 -7.61 7.42 -12.89
N GLY A 18 -7.11 8.09 -13.92
CA GLY A 18 -6.00 9.03 -13.81
C GLY A 18 -6.28 10.15 -12.80
N ARG A 19 -7.49 10.74 -12.82
CA ARG A 19 -7.92 11.75 -11.84
C ARG A 19 -7.98 11.19 -10.41
N LEU A 20 -8.59 10.02 -10.21
CA LEU A 20 -8.66 9.36 -8.90
C LEU A 20 -7.25 9.14 -8.30
N ILE A 21 -6.36 8.57 -9.10
CA ILE A 21 -4.98 8.27 -8.71
C ILE A 21 -4.24 9.56 -8.33
N LYS A 22 -4.35 10.62 -9.14
CA LYS A 22 -3.67 11.89 -8.87
C LYS A 22 -4.19 12.58 -7.61
N ASP A 23 -5.51 12.69 -7.48
CA ASP A 23 -6.16 13.45 -6.41
C ASP A 23 -6.05 12.78 -5.03
N ILE A 24 -5.97 11.45 -4.98
CA ILE A 24 -6.00 10.70 -3.72
C ILE A 24 -4.65 10.05 -3.44
N ILE A 25 -4.16 9.24 -4.37
CA ILE A 25 -3.00 8.36 -4.13
C ILE A 25 -1.70 9.17 -4.22
N PHE A 26 -1.45 9.86 -5.33
CA PHE A 26 -0.23 10.65 -5.52
C PHE A 26 -0.13 11.79 -4.51
N THR A 27 -1.25 12.45 -4.22
CA THR A 27 -1.29 13.51 -3.22
C THR A 27 -0.90 13.01 -1.83
N ALA A 28 -1.29 11.78 -1.45
CA ALA A 28 -0.98 11.23 -0.14
C ALA A 28 0.42 10.59 -0.04
N PHE A 29 0.94 10.03 -1.14
CA PHE A 29 2.19 9.29 -1.18
C PHE A 29 3.32 10.04 -1.89
N ASP A 30 3.19 11.37 -2.06
CA ASP A 30 4.07 12.19 -2.88
C ASP A 30 5.56 11.97 -2.56
N ASN A 31 6.33 11.62 -3.59
CA ASN A 31 7.78 11.52 -3.53
C ASN A 31 8.40 11.46 -4.95
N PRO A 32 9.70 11.79 -5.12
CA PRO A 32 10.33 11.86 -6.44
C PRO A 32 10.38 10.55 -7.24
N LEU A 33 10.20 9.38 -6.60
CA LEU A 33 10.16 8.11 -7.32
C LEU A 33 8.77 7.86 -7.90
N LEU A 34 7.73 8.09 -7.10
CA LEU A 34 6.34 7.94 -7.52
C LEU A 34 5.94 8.97 -8.60
N GLN A 35 6.42 10.21 -8.47
CA GLN A 35 6.18 11.30 -9.44
C GLN A 35 6.75 11.05 -10.84
N ARG A 36 7.53 9.98 -11.05
CA ARG A 36 7.99 9.62 -12.39
C ARG A 36 6.85 9.09 -13.27
N GLU A 37 5.77 8.55 -12.68
CA GLU A 37 4.61 8.04 -13.41
C GLU A 37 4.97 7.00 -14.51
N GLU A 38 6.09 6.29 -14.34
CA GLU A 38 6.53 5.22 -15.25
C GLU A 38 5.93 3.87 -14.83
N ASP A 39 5.98 2.87 -15.72
CA ASP A 39 5.44 1.52 -15.47
C ASP A 39 6.08 0.81 -14.26
N ALA A 40 7.27 1.24 -13.83
CA ALA A 40 7.96 0.68 -12.68
C ALA A 40 8.83 1.73 -11.94
N ALA A 41 8.93 1.55 -10.62
CA ALA A 41 9.91 2.29 -9.82
C ALA A 41 11.32 1.71 -10.02
N VAL A 42 12.25 2.56 -10.46
CA VAL A 42 13.67 2.18 -10.56
C VAL A 42 14.37 2.50 -9.25
N LEU A 43 14.83 1.46 -8.55
CA LEU A 43 15.46 1.55 -7.23
C LEU A 43 16.94 1.20 -7.31
N ASN A 44 17.77 1.95 -6.59
CA ASN A 44 19.18 1.61 -6.39
C ASN A 44 19.32 0.87 -5.05
N LEU A 45 19.53 -0.44 -5.12
CA LEU A 45 19.65 -1.31 -3.95
C LEU A 45 21.11 -1.72 -3.79
N SER A 46 21.65 -1.56 -2.58
CA SER A 46 23.03 -1.95 -2.25
C SER A 46 23.05 -2.94 -1.08
N GLY A 47 23.75 -4.06 -1.25
CA GLY A 47 23.87 -5.09 -0.22
C GLY A 47 22.68 -6.06 -0.17
N GLU A 48 22.60 -6.83 0.90
CA GLU A 48 21.53 -7.80 1.13
C GLU A 48 20.18 -7.10 1.34
N THR A 49 19.15 -7.57 0.64
CA THR A 49 17.83 -6.95 0.61
C THR A 49 16.77 -7.98 0.99
N ALA A 50 15.95 -7.64 1.97
CA ALA A 50 14.73 -8.39 2.28
C ALA A 50 13.60 -7.90 1.37
N PHE A 51 12.81 -8.86 0.86
CA PHE A 51 11.63 -8.61 0.05
C PHE A 51 10.46 -9.41 0.61
N THR A 52 9.33 -8.77 0.86
CA THR A 52 8.10 -9.41 1.35
C THR A 52 6.89 -8.85 0.62
N THR A 53 5.76 -9.54 0.72
CA THR A 53 4.46 -9.08 0.25
C THR A 53 3.37 -9.65 1.11
N ASP A 54 2.31 -8.87 1.32
CA ASP A 54 1.17 -9.33 2.08
C ASP A 54 -0.13 -8.70 1.59
N SER A 55 -1.22 -9.44 1.71
CA SER A 55 -2.55 -9.00 1.25
C SER A 55 -3.50 -8.87 2.43
N PHE A 56 -4.18 -7.74 2.50
CA PHE A 56 -4.99 -7.34 3.64
C PHE A 56 -6.46 -7.33 3.24
N THR A 57 -7.26 -8.11 3.99
CA THR A 57 -8.68 -8.38 3.71
C THR A 57 -9.54 -8.28 4.99
N VAL A 58 -9.05 -7.54 6.00
CA VAL A 58 -9.69 -7.45 7.31
C VAL A 58 -11.09 -6.84 7.24
N SER A 59 -12.02 -7.39 8.02
CA SER A 59 -13.38 -6.87 8.19
C SER A 59 -13.71 -6.79 9.70
N PRO A 60 -14.19 -5.64 10.21
CA PRO A 60 -14.49 -4.40 9.49
C PRO A 60 -13.22 -3.66 9.03
N LEU A 61 -13.34 -2.80 8.01
CA LEU A 61 -12.21 -2.04 7.45
C LEU A 61 -11.62 -1.00 8.42
N ILE A 62 -12.45 -0.49 9.32
CA ILE A 62 -12.07 0.44 10.41
C ILE A 62 -12.44 -0.25 11.72
N PHE A 63 -11.49 -0.32 12.64
CA PHE A 63 -11.63 -1.04 13.89
C PHE A 63 -10.97 -0.28 15.04
N LYS A 64 -11.19 -0.75 16.27
CA LYS A 64 -10.60 -0.12 17.45
C LYS A 64 -9.07 -0.23 17.40
N GLY A 65 -8.39 0.89 17.17
CA GLY A 65 -6.92 0.98 17.15
C GLY A 65 -6.28 1.06 15.76
N GLY A 66 -7.06 0.97 14.68
CA GLY A 66 -6.54 1.07 13.32
C GLY A 66 -7.58 0.87 12.23
N ASP A 67 -7.07 0.73 11.01
CA ASP A 67 -7.84 0.46 9.82
C ASP A 67 -6.99 -0.38 8.85
N ILE A 68 -7.61 -0.90 7.80
CA ILE A 68 -6.95 -1.72 6.78
C ILE A 68 -5.76 -0.99 6.11
N GLY A 69 -5.80 0.33 5.98
CA GLY A 69 -4.72 1.12 5.41
C GLY A 69 -3.48 1.11 6.31
N LYS A 70 -3.64 1.49 7.58
CA LYS A 70 -2.57 1.38 8.57
C LYS A 70 -2.02 -0.04 8.65
N LEU A 71 -2.91 -1.04 8.68
CA LEU A 71 -2.54 -2.44 8.75
C LEU A 71 -1.68 -2.86 7.57
N ALA A 72 -2.03 -2.42 6.35
CA ALA A 72 -1.29 -2.76 5.15
C ALA A 72 0.17 -2.29 5.21
N VAL A 73 0.39 -1.03 5.62
CA VAL A 73 1.74 -0.49 5.78
C VAL A 73 2.48 -1.19 6.92
N ALA A 74 1.87 -1.27 8.10
CA ALA A 74 2.51 -1.80 9.29
C ALA A 74 2.85 -3.29 9.16
N GLY A 75 1.97 -4.10 8.55
CA GLY A 75 2.19 -5.52 8.32
C GLY A 75 3.43 -5.78 7.47
N THR A 76 3.49 -5.19 6.28
CA THR A 76 4.64 -5.34 5.38
C THR A 76 5.94 -4.78 5.97
N VAL A 77 5.87 -3.68 6.73
CA VAL A 77 7.02 -3.13 7.46
C VAL A 77 7.50 -4.06 8.57
N ASN A 78 6.57 -4.68 9.31
CA ASN A 78 6.91 -5.61 10.38
C ASN A 78 7.61 -6.86 9.83
N ASP A 79 7.16 -7.40 8.71
CA ASP A 79 7.82 -8.53 8.04
C ASP A 79 9.28 -8.21 7.70
N LEU A 80 9.54 -7.03 7.14
CA LEU A 80 10.90 -6.56 6.87
C LEU A 80 11.72 -6.43 8.17
N ALA A 81 11.13 -5.86 9.22
CA ALA A 81 11.78 -5.72 10.51
C ALA A 81 12.12 -7.08 11.14
N MET A 82 11.29 -8.10 10.95
CA MET A 82 11.53 -9.47 11.42
C MET A 82 12.68 -10.15 10.68
N MET A 83 13.07 -9.64 9.51
CA MET A 83 14.28 -10.05 8.79
C MET A 83 15.49 -9.16 9.07
N GLY A 84 15.40 -8.28 10.08
CA GLY A 84 16.49 -7.35 10.41
C GLY A 84 16.72 -6.31 9.33
N ALA A 85 15.73 -6.08 8.47
CA ALA A 85 15.80 -5.11 7.40
C ALA A 85 15.19 -3.78 7.78
N LYS A 86 15.87 -2.69 7.42
CA LYS A 86 15.32 -1.35 7.48
C LYS A 86 14.42 -1.12 6.25
N PRO A 87 13.11 -0.89 6.41
CA PRO A 87 12.21 -0.63 5.30
C PRO A 87 12.64 0.62 4.51
N HIS A 88 12.49 0.57 3.19
CA HIS A 88 12.80 1.71 2.32
C HIS A 88 11.67 2.00 1.32
N SER A 89 11.28 0.99 0.53
CA SER A 89 10.28 1.13 -0.53
C SER A 89 9.15 0.13 -0.36
N LEU A 90 7.92 0.57 -0.62
CA LEU A 90 6.74 -0.26 -0.74
C LEU A 90 6.11 -0.09 -2.13
N SER A 91 5.52 -1.15 -2.66
CA SER A 91 4.45 -1.02 -3.65
C SER A 91 3.09 -1.02 -2.93
N CYS A 92 2.07 -0.45 -3.56
CA CYS A 92 0.70 -0.49 -3.03
C CYS A 92 -0.31 -0.76 -4.15
N SER A 93 -1.04 -1.86 -4.07
CA SER A 93 -2.11 -2.22 -4.99
C SER A 93 -3.46 -2.21 -4.28
N PHE A 94 -4.44 -1.58 -4.91
CA PHE A 94 -5.83 -1.54 -4.44
C PHE A 94 -6.74 -2.37 -5.35
N ILE A 95 -7.56 -3.23 -4.76
CA ILE A 95 -8.73 -3.83 -5.41
C ILE A 95 -9.96 -3.28 -4.70
N ILE A 96 -10.73 -2.46 -5.41
CA ILE A 96 -11.83 -1.68 -4.84
C ILE A 96 -13.14 -2.15 -5.46
N GLU A 97 -14.15 -2.38 -4.64
CA GLU A 97 -15.49 -2.71 -5.11
C GLU A 97 -16.20 -1.46 -5.68
N GLU A 98 -16.89 -1.61 -6.80
CA GLU A 98 -17.81 -0.59 -7.30
C GLU A 98 -18.88 -0.24 -6.25
N GLY A 99 -19.03 1.06 -5.99
CA GLY A 99 -19.90 1.60 -4.96
C GLY A 99 -19.19 1.91 -3.65
N PHE A 100 -17.88 1.63 -3.54
CA PHE A 100 -17.11 2.01 -2.36
C PHE A 100 -17.08 3.54 -2.16
N SER A 101 -17.13 4.01 -0.91
CA SER A 101 -17.15 5.44 -0.60
C SER A 101 -15.82 6.11 -0.93
N MET A 102 -15.88 7.20 -1.69
CA MET A 102 -14.73 8.04 -2.02
C MET A 102 -14.09 8.65 -0.75
N GLU A 103 -14.92 8.99 0.24
CA GLU A 103 -14.47 9.52 1.53
C GLU A 103 -13.75 8.45 2.37
N ASN A 104 -14.27 7.21 2.37
CA ASN A 104 -13.62 6.11 3.05
C ASN A 104 -12.27 5.80 2.40
N LEU A 105 -12.19 5.78 1.07
CA LEU A 105 -10.93 5.58 0.37
C LEU A 105 -9.89 6.64 0.77
N LYS A 106 -10.27 7.93 0.78
CA LYS A 106 -9.40 9.02 1.23
C LYS A 106 -8.95 8.82 2.68
N THR A 107 -9.86 8.42 3.57
CA THR A 107 -9.55 8.17 4.98
C THR A 107 -8.51 7.06 5.15
N LEU A 108 -8.68 5.95 4.43
CA LEU A 108 -7.76 4.80 4.46
C LEU A 108 -6.39 5.16 3.88
N VAL A 109 -6.35 5.81 2.71
CA VAL A 109 -5.10 6.27 2.07
C VAL A 109 -4.35 7.27 2.95
N GLN A 110 -5.06 8.18 3.62
CA GLN A 110 -4.43 9.09 4.59
C GLN A 110 -3.90 8.35 5.83
N SER A 111 -4.53 7.24 6.22
CA SER A 111 -4.00 6.39 7.29
C SER A 111 -2.71 5.70 6.89
N MET A 112 -2.64 5.19 5.66
CA MET A 112 -1.41 4.67 5.08
C MET A 112 -0.30 5.74 5.07
N ALA A 113 -0.62 6.96 4.63
CA ALA A 113 0.35 8.06 4.58
C ALA A 113 0.93 8.40 5.96
N ARG A 114 0.10 8.44 7.00
CA ARG A 114 0.56 8.64 8.38
C ARG A 114 1.48 7.52 8.84
N GLU A 115 1.15 6.27 8.55
CA GLU A 115 1.97 5.12 8.95
C GLU A 115 3.31 5.10 8.20
N LEU A 116 3.32 5.46 6.91
CA LEU A 116 4.55 5.64 6.11
C LEU A 116 5.49 6.70 6.71
N GLN A 117 4.94 7.80 7.20
CA GLN A 117 5.72 8.84 7.89
C GLN A 117 6.35 8.32 9.18
N VAL A 118 5.64 7.46 9.93
CA VAL A 118 6.14 6.86 11.18
C VAL A 118 7.27 5.87 10.90
N CYS A 119 7.12 4.99 9.90
CA CYS A 119 8.11 3.95 9.62
C CYS A 119 9.27 4.42 8.73
N GLY A 120 9.11 5.54 8.02
CA GLY A 120 10.11 6.11 7.12
C GLY A 120 10.20 5.43 5.74
N ALA A 121 9.32 4.47 5.44
CA ALA A 121 9.19 3.87 4.12
C ALA A 121 8.41 4.78 3.16
N ARG A 122 8.50 4.51 1.85
CA ARG A 122 7.77 5.26 0.82
C ARG A 122 7.05 4.30 -0.12
N VAL A 123 5.83 4.64 -0.51
CA VAL A 123 5.18 3.97 -1.65
C VAL A 123 5.78 4.53 -2.93
N VAL A 124 6.42 3.68 -3.74
CA VAL A 124 7.18 4.11 -4.93
C VAL A 124 6.53 3.70 -6.24
N CYS A 125 5.62 2.72 -6.21
CA CYS A 125 4.79 2.30 -7.33
C CYS A 125 3.49 1.69 -6.78
N GLY A 126 2.53 1.45 -7.67
CA GLY A 126 1.27 0.86 -7.25
C GLY A 126 0.37 0.50 -8.41
N ASP A 127 -0.80 -0.03 -8.08
CA ASP A 127 -1.85 -0.33 -9.03
C ASP A 127 -3.22 -0.04 -8.42
N THR A 128 -4.22 0.20 -9.26
CA THR A 128 -5.61 0.32 -8.82
C THR A 128 -6.49 -0.45 -9.79
N LYS A 129 -7.36 -1.27 -9.23
CA LYS A 129 -8.38 -2.03 -9.94
C LYS A 129 -9.71 -1.82 -9.27
N VAL A 130 -10.75 -1.65 -10.08
CA VAL A 130 -12.13 -1.60 -9.63
C VAL A 130 -12.85 -2.82 -10.16
N VAL A 131 -13.47 -3.58 -9.26
CA VAL A 131 -14.25 -4.77 -9.59
C VAL A 131 -15.75 -4.47 -9.49
N PRO A 132 -16.61 -5.18 -10.23
CA PRO A 132 -18.05 -5.03 -10.12
C PRO A 132 -18.55 -5.27 -8.69
N ARG A 133 -19.69 -4.67 -8.36
CA ARG A 133 -20.36 -4.91 -7.09
C ARG A 133 -20.61 -6.42 -6.88
N GLY A 134 -20.29 -6.90 -5.69
CA GLY A 134 -20.37 -8.31 -5.28
C GLY A 134 -19.11 -9.13 -5.55
N CYS A 135 -18.09 -8.57 -6.20
CA CYS A 135 -16.83 -9.27 -6.49
C CYS A 135 -15.74 -9.07 -5.42
N ALA A 136 -15.91 -8.11 -4.50
CA ALA A 136 -15.06 -7.88 -3.35
C ALA A 136 -15.93 -7.43 -2.16
N ASP A 137 -15.35 -7.37 -0.96
CA ASP A 137 -15.99 -6.84 0.26
C ASP A 137 -15.42 -5.46 0.59
N GLY A 138 -15.85 -4.44 -0.16
CA GLY A 138 -15.37 -3.07 -0.03
C GLY A 138 -14.01 -2.80 -0.67
N ILE A 139 -12.91 -3.11 0.01
CA ILE A 139 -11.55 -2.85 -0.48
C ILE A 139 -10.54 -3.86 0.06
N TYR A 140 -9.67 -4.34 -0.82
CA TYR A 140 -8.49 -5.11 -0.47
C TYR A 140 -7.24 -4.33 -0.86
N ILE A 141 -6.20 -4.49 -0.04
CA ILE A 141 -4.92 -3.81 -0.23
C ILE A 141 -3.84 -4.88 -0.27
N ASN A 142 -2.95 -4.83 -1.25
CA ASN A 142 -1.68 -5.54 -1.22
C ASN A 142 -0.55 -4.53 -1.10
N THR A 143 0.41 -4.83 -0.24
CA THR A 143 1.66 -4.08 -0.16
C THR A 143 2.82 -5.06 -0.22
N ALA A 144 3.71 -4.84 -1.17
CA ALA A 144 5.01 -5.50 -1.21
C ALA A 144 6.08 -4.53 -0.76
N GLY A 145 7.12 -5.01 -0.09
CA GLY A 145 8.10 -4.15 0.56
C GLY A 145 9.52 -4.63 0.41
N LEU A 146 10.41 -3.68 0.16
CA LEU A 146 11.86 -3.85 0.10
C LEU A 146 12.51 -3.12 1.27
N GLY A 147 13.44 -3.81 1.93
CA GLY A 147 14.26 -3.25 3.00
C GLY A 147 15.70 -3.72 2.93
N GLN A 148 16.64 -2.85 3.29
CA GLN A 148 18.05 -3.22 3.37
C GLN A 148 18.31 -3.98 4.67
N VAL A 149 18.91 -5.16 4.60
CA VAL A 149 19.28 -5.94 5.78
C VAL A 149 20.39 -5.22 6.53
N VAL A 150 20.11 -4.77 7.75
CA VAL A 150 21.08 -4.11 8.63
C VAL A 150 21.55 -5.02 9.76
N LYS A 151 20.86 -6.14 9.98
CA LYS A 151 21.26 -7.19 10.92
C LYS A 151 20.98 -8.58 10.32
N THR A 152 22.03 -9.33 10.05
CA THR A 152 21.95 -10.67 9.46
C THR A 152 21.71 -11.75 10.51
N GLY A 153 21.30 -12.94 10.06
CA GLY A 153 21.13 -14.12 10.92
C GLY A 153 19.90 -14.09 11.82
N ILE A 154 18.96 -13.16 11.61
CA ILE A 154 17.66 -13.22 12.28
C ILE A 154 16.83 -14.34 11.66
N SER A 155 16.53 -15.36 12.45
CA SER A 155 15.67 -16.47 12.06
C SER A 155 15.14 -17.18 13.30
N ALA A 156 13.86 -17.54 13.28
CA ALA A 156 13.26 -18.39 14.33
C ALA A 156 13.94 -19.77 14.40
N HIS A 157 14.58 -20.23 13.32
CA HIS A 157 15.34 -21.48 13.31
C HIS A 157 16.62 -21.43 14.15
N ASN A 158 17.10 -20.24 14.52
CA ASN A 158 18.29 -20.05 15.34
C ASN A 158 17.98 -20.06 16.85
N LEU A 159 16.72 -20.22 17.26
CA LEU A 159 16.33 -20.31 18.67
C LEU A 159 16.93 -21.58 19.30
N GLN A 160 17.78 -21.39 20.31
CA GLN A 160 18.26 -22.47 21.17
C GLN A 160 17.22 -22.73 22.26
N ARG A 161 16.88 -24.01 22.45
CA ARG A 161 15.95 -24.46 23.51
C ARG A 161 16.63 -24.50 24.87
#